data_AF-A0A7U2MVR7-F1
#
_entry.id   AF-A0A7U2MVR7-F1
#
_cell.length_a   1.000
_cell.length_b   1.000
_cell.length_c   1.000
_cell.angle_alpha   90.00
_cell.angle_beta   90.00
_cell.angle_gamma   90.00
#
_symmetry.space_group_name_H-M   'P 1'
#
loop_
_entity.id
_entity.type
_entity.pdbx_description
1 polymer ?
#
loop_
_entity_poly.entity_id
_entity_poly.type
_entity_poly.pdbx_seq_one_letter_code
_entity_poly.pdbx_strand_id
1 'polypeptide(L)'
;MIDPFQKLPEEIIIQILESCWDFTSLDGLLQISLKANEVFDTYYPRITEAVVASCSMTSGFNDHKFRLVVAIQAAAIGPRTLRKCLEDKHWEPMPPVMESIFWSLECSTPIRQAINSAAKVHRLACICYDSFIENVKKAKPARPNVSENEIMTGFAPIHQCD
;
A
#
# COMPACT_ATOMS: atom_id res chain seq x y z
N MET A 1 -3.30 26.83 -15.71
CA MET A 1 -3.76 25.46 -16.05
C MET A 1 -5.25 25.44 -15.76
N ILE A 2 -6.08 24.91 -16.66
CA ILE A 2 -7.52 24.77 -16.39
C ILE A 2 -7.67 23.58 -15.43
N ASP A 3 -8.43 23.76 -14.34
CA ASP A 3 -8.71 22.66 -13.41
C ASP A 3 -9.49 21.54 -14.13
N PRO A 4 -9.00 20.29 -14.12
CA PRO A 4 -9.62 19.21 -14.88
C PRO A 4 -11.03 18.84 -14.42
N PHE A 5 -11.40 19.21 -13.18
CA PHE A 5 -12.73 18.95 -12.60
C PHE A 5 -13.63 20.19 -12.59
N GLN A 6 -13.19 21.33 -13.13
CA GLN A 6 -13.89 22.61 -13.02
C GLN A 6 -15.37 22.58 -13.47
N LYS A 7 -15.69 21.73 -14.45
CA LYS A 7 -17.04 21.63 -15.04
C LYS A 7 -17.85 20.44 -14.49
N LEU A 8 -17.27 19.64 -13.61
CA LEU A 8 -17.91 18.44 -13.08
C LEU A 8 -18.71 18.80 -11.81
N PRO A 9 -19.93 18.26 -11.66
CA PRO A 9 -20.66 18.32 -10.40
C PRO A 9 -19.87 17.62 -9.28
N GLU A 10 -20.03 18.08 -8.04
CA GLU A 10 -19.30 17.54 -6.89
C GLU A 10 -19.55 16.04 -6.69
N GLU A 11 -20.78 15.58 -6.96
CA GLU A 11 -21.15 14.17 -6.85
C GLU A 11 -20.34 13.27 -7.78
N ILE A 12 -20.03 13.76 -8.98
CA ILE A 12 -19.19 13.06 -9.95
C ILE A 12 -17.74 13.06 -9.47
N ILE A 13 -17.26 14.16 -8.89
CA ILE A 13 -15.91 14.24 -8.33
C ILE A 13 -15.76 13.25 -7.16
N ILE A 14 -16.74 13.19 -6.25
CA ILE A 14 -16.75 12.23 -5.14
C ILE A 14 -16.65 10.80 -5.69
N GLN A 15 -17.48 10.43 -6.66
CA GLN A 15 -17.43 9.09 -7.28
C GLN A 15 -16.07 8.78 -7.89
N ILE A 16 -15.44 9.73 -8.58
CA ILE A 16 -14.10 9.55 -9.15
C ILE A 16 -13.06 9.32 -8.04
N LEU A 17 -13.11 10.11 -6.96
CA LEU A 17 -12.18 9.97 -5.84
C LEU A 17 -12.40 8.65 -5.07
N GLU A 18 -13.65 8.25 -4.84
CA GLU A 18 -14.01 6.95 -4.23
C GLU A 18 -13.58 5.75 -5.08
N SER A 19 -13.54 5.92 -6.40
CA SER A 19 -13.17 4.86 -7.36
C SER A 19 -11.65 4.73 -7.55
N CYS A 20 -10.84 5.51 -6.84
CA CYS A 20 -9.39 5.37 -6.90
C CYS A 20 -8.98 3.98 -6.38
N TRP A 21 -8.16 3.29 -7.17
CA TRP A 21 -7.72 1.93 -6.87
C TRP A 21 -6.55 1.88 -5.87
N ASP A 22 -5.85 3.01 -5.71
CA ASP A 22 -4.74 3.14 -4.77
C ASP A 22 -4.55 4.59 -4.31
N PHE A 23 -3.73 4.76 -3.27
CA PHE A 23 -3.38 6.07 -2.75
C PHE A 23 -2.54 6.91 -3.71
N THR A 24 -1.86 6.30 -4.68
CA THR A 24 -1.06 7.03 -5.67
C THR A 24 -1.95 7.79 -6.64
N SER A 25 -3.03 7.17 -7.07
CA SER A 25 -4.07 7.73 -7.93
C SER A 25 -4.80 8.85 -7.19
N LEU A 26 -5.22 8.59 -5.95
CA LEU A 26 -5.87 9.60 -5.11
C LEU A 26 -4.95 10.82 -4.87
N ASP A 27 -3.71 10.60 -4.41
CA ASP A 27 -2.70 11.66 -4.21
C ASP A 27 -2.47 12.47 -5.49
N GLY A 28 -2.41 11.80 -6.65
CA GLY A 28 -2.26 12.46 -7.95
C GLY A 28 -3.44 13.38 -8.27
N LEU A 29 -4.68 12.90 -8.13
CA LEU A 29 -5.88 13.71 -8.40
C LEU A 29 -5.96 14.94 -7.48
N LEU A 30 -5.64 14.77 -6.19
CA LEU A 30 -5.64 15.86 -5.22
C LEU A 30 -4.55 16.92 -5.46
N GLN A 31 -3.46 16.56 -6.14
CA GLN A 31 -2.37 17.47 -6.48
C GLN A 31 -2.63 18.27 -7.77
N ILE A 32 -3.40 17.73 -8.71
CA ILE A 32 -3.61 18.35 -10.03
C ILE A 32 -4.90 19.17 -10.14
N SER A 33 -5.80 19.08 -9.17
CA SER A 33 -7.08 19.79 -9.16
C SER A 33 -7.38 20.41 -7.80
N LEU A 34 -7.61 21.72 -7.81
CA LEU A 34 -8.08 22.46 -6.64
C LEU A 34 -9.52 22.05 -6.30
N LYS A 35 -10.38 21.86 -7.31
CA LYS A 35 -11.77 21.47 -7.07
C LYS A 35 -11.88 20.08 -6.44
N ALA A 36 -11.08 19.11 -6.90
CA ALA A 36 -11.00 17.80 -6.26
C ALA A 36 -10.48 17.90 -4.82
N ASN A 37 -9.55 18.82 -4.57
CA ASN A 37 -8.99 19.09 -3.25
C ASN A 37 -10.07 19.61 -2.27
N GLU A 38 -10.88 20.59 -2.70
CA GLU A 38 -11.99 21.14 -1.90
C GLU A 38 -13.06 20.08 -1.59
N VAL A 39 -13.44 19.28 -2.60
CA VAL A 39 -14.38 18.17 -2.44
C VAL A 39 -13.83 17.16 -1.44
N PHE A 40 -12.56 16.81 -1.55
CA PHE A 40 -11.92 15.91 -0.60
C PHE A 40 -11.96 16.46 0.83
N ASP A 41 -11.66 17.74 1.05
CA ASP A 41 -11.70 18.34 2.40
C ASP A 41 -13.08 18.29 3.06
N THR A 42 -14.14 18.24 2.25
CA THR A 42 -15.52 18.11 2.75
C THR A 42 -15.89 16.65 3.05
N TYR A 43 -15.41 15.71 2.24
CA TYR A 43 -15.86 14.30 2.26
C TYR A 43 -14.74 13.30 2.57
N TYR A 44 -13.64 13.75 3.16
CA TYR A 44 -12.42 12.95 3.35
C TYR A 44 -12.64 11.62 4.09
N PRO A 45 -13.52 11.48 5.11
CA PRO A 45 -13.67 10.18 5.78
C PRO A 45 -14.25 9.15 4.81
N ARG A 46 -15.34 9.53 4.13
CA ARG A 46 -16.07 8.69 3.18
C ARG A 46 -15.17 8.26 2.00
N ILE A 47 -14.47 9.21 1.39
CA ILE A 47 -13.57 8.94 0.26
C ILE A 47 -12.41 8.03 0.70
N THR A 48 -11.80 8.30 1.86
CA THR A 48 -10.66 7.52 2.35
C THR A 48 -11.06 6.10 2.69
N GLU A 49 -12.23 5.89 3.34
CA GLU A 49 -12.78 4.55 3.58
C GLU A 49 -12.96 3.76 2.27
N ALA A 50 -13.54 4.39 1.24
CA ALA A 50 -13.74 3.75 -0.06
C ALA A 50 -12.42 3.30 -0.70
N VAL A 51 -11.40 4.18 -0.67
CA VAL A 51 -10.07 3.87 -1.25
C VAL A 51 -9.32 2.84 -0.42
N VAL A 52 -9.41 2.86 0.91
CA VAL A 52 -8.84 1.83 1.78
C VAL A 52 -9.45 0.45 1.48
N ALA A 53 -10.77 0.41 1.26
CA ALA A 53 -11.49 -0.83 0.96
C ALA A 53 -11.18 -1.36 -0.46
N SER A 54 -10.94 -0.48 -1.43
CA SER A 54 -10.63 -0.87 -2.81
C SER A 54 -9.14 -1.18 -3.04
N CYS A 55 -8.26 -0.60 -2.23
CA CYS A 55 -6.81 -0.70 -2.42
C CYS A 55 -6.28 -2.06 -1.97
N SER A 56 -5.79 -2.84 -2.93
CA SER A 56 -5.18 -4.15 -2.65
C SER A 56 -4.00 -4.09 -1.68
N MET A 57 -3.25 -2.98 -1.65
CA MET A 57 -2.15 -2.79 -0.70
C MET A 57 -2.62 -2.66 0.75
N THR A 58 -3.85 -2.21 0.99
CA THR A 58 -4.47 -2.12 2.31
C THR A 58 -5.33 -3.33 2.67
N SER A 59 -5.35 -4.37 1.82
CA SER A 59 -6.01 -5.62 2.18
C SER A 59 -5.43 -6.24 3.46
N GLY A 60 -6.31 -6.82 4.28
CA GLY A 60 -5.95 -7.45 5.55
C GLY A 60 -5.32 -6.46 6.54
N PHE A 61 -4.21 -6.86 7.15
CA PHE A 61 -3.57 -6.09 8.23
C PHE A 61 -3.03 -4.71 7.82
N ASN A 62 -2.90 -4.43 6.52
CA ASN A 62 -2.36 -3.16 6.06
C ASN A 62 -3.37 -1.99 6.17
N ASP A 63 -4.68 -2.24 6.19
CA ASP A 63 -5.68 -1.23 6.57
C ASP A 63 -5.41 -0.69 7.97
N HIS A 64 -5.24 -1.61 8.94
CA HIS A 64 -4.96 -1.24 10.33
C HIS A 64 -3.70 -0.38 10.46
N LYS A 65 -2.65 -0.68 9.68
CA LYS A 65 -1.44 0.14 9.65
C LYS A 65 -1.70 1.52 9.08
N PHE A 66 -2.50 1.64 8.03
CA PHE A 66 -2.85 2.94 7.47
C PHE A 66 -3.63 3.79 8.49
N ARG A 67 -4.63 3.21 9.16
CA ARG A 67 -5.38 3.84 10.26
C ARG A 67 -4.46 4.26 11.41
N LEU A 68 -3.49 3.42 11.77
CA LEU A 68 -2.48 3.75 12.78
C LEU A 68 -1.63 4.95 12.36
N VAL A 69 -1.18 5.00 11.11
CA VAL A 69 -0.42 6.14 10.59
C VAL A 69 -1.26 7.42 10.68
N VAL A 70 -2.53 7.36 10.29
CA VAL A 70 -3.45 8.51 10.44
C VAL A 70 -3.57 8.93 11.90
N ALA A 71 -3.75 7.99 12.83
CA ALA A 71 -3.85 8.28 14.25
C ALA A 71 -2.56 8.92 14.82
N ILE A 72 -1.38 8.50 14.33
CA ILE A 72 -0.09 9.11 14.69
C ILE A 72 -0.01 10.54 14.16
N GLN A 73 -0.33 10.76 12.88
CA GLN A 73 -0.28 12.09 12.27
C GLN A 73 -1.27 13.07 12.92
N ALA A 74 -2.41 12.56 13.38
CA ALA A 74 -3.42 13.34 14.11
C ALA A 74 -3.07 13.58 15.59
N ALA A 75 -1.98 12.99 16.10
CA ALA A 75 -1.70 12.89 17.53
C ALA A 75 -2.89 12.35 18.35
N ALA A 76 -3.72 11.51 17.74
CA ALA A 76 -4.96 10.98 18.32
C ALA A 76 -4.70 9.81 19.30
N ILE A 77 -3.48 9.28 19.32
CA ILE A 77 -3.08 8.20 20.24
C ILE A 77 -1.82 8.58 21.02
N GLY A 78 -1.79 8.18 22.30
CA GLY A 78 -0.61 8.37 23.15
C GLY A 78 0.46 7.28 22.94
N PRO A 79 1.70 7.51 23.43
CA PRO A 79 2.82 6.57 23.28
C PRO A 79 2.55 5.16 23.81
N ARG A 80 1.73 5.03 24.86
CA ARG A 80 1.35 3.71 25.42
C ARG A 80 0.44 2.93 24.47
N THR A 81 -0.53 3.60 23.85
CA THR A 81 -1.42 2.98 22.85
C THR A 81 -0.62 2.61 21.61
N LEU A 82 0.25 3.51 21.13
CA LEU A 82 1.15 3.23 20.02
C LEU A 82 2.03 2.00 20.31
N ARG A 83 2.62 1.90 21.50
CA ARG A 83 3.43 0.72 21.87
C ARG A 83 2.63 -0.58 21.80
N LYS A 84 1.43 -0.61 22.40
CA LYS A 84 0.55 -1.79 22.34
C LYS A 84 0.22 -2.17 20.90
N CYS A 85 -0.11 -1.17 20.09
CA CYS A 85 -0.32 -1.28 18.66
C CYS A 85 0.92 -1.81 17.90
N LEU A 86 2.15 -1.52 18.32
CA LEU A 86 3.34 -2.05 17.62
C LEU A 86 3.75 -3.44 18.11
N GLU A 87 3.42 -3.78 19.35
CA GLU A 87 3.77 -5.08 19.98
C GLU A 87 2.77 -6.19 19.62
N ASP A 88 1.52 -5.84 19.37
CA ASP A 88 0.51 -6.78 18.90
C ASP A 88 0.80 -7.17 17.44
N LYS A 89 1.18 -8.44 17.23
CA LYS A 89 1.48 -8.97 15.90
C LYS A 89 0.23 -9.36 15.09
N HIS A 90 -0.93 -9.44 15.74
CA HIS A 90 -2.14 -10.00 15.13
C HIS A 90 -3.29 -8.98 15.03
N TRP A 91 -3.33 -7.92 15.86
CA TRP A 91 -4.37 -6.87 15.84
C TRP A 91 -5.78 -7.42 15.63
N GLU A 92 -6.06 -8.51 16.32
CA GLU A 92 -7.29 -9.27 16.20
C GLU A 92 -7.94 -9.27 17.58
N PRO A 93 -8.96 -8.42 17.83
CA PRO A 93 -9.54 -7.42 16.93
C PRO A 93 -8.82 -6.05 16.92
N MET A 94 -9.05 -5.25 15.88
CA MET A 94 -8.58 -3.86 15.79
C MET A 94 -9.08 -3.05 17.01
N PRO A 95 -8.25 -2.19 17.64
CA PRO A 95 -8.73 -1.32 18.70
C PRO A 95 -9.92 -0.47 18.21
N PRO A 96 -11.04 -0.40 18.94
CA PRO A 96 -12.25 0.33 18.49
C PRO A 96 -11.99 1.79 18.11
N VAL A 97 -11.00 2.43 18.75
CA VAL A 97 -10.58 3.81 18.45
C VAL A 97 -10.08 3.98 17.01
N MET A 98 -9.57 2.92 16.38
CA MET A 98 -9.07 2.94 15.00
C MET A 98 -10.18 2.78 13.97
N GLU A 99 -11.26 2.08 14.31
CA GLU A 99 -12.40 1.88 13.40
C GLU A 99 -13.05 3.20 13.01
N SER A 100 -13.23 4.10 13.97
CA SER A 100 -13.86 5.41 13.73
C SER A 100 -12.87 6.54 13.45
N ILE A 101 -11.56 6.25 13.27
CA ILE A 101 -10.53 7.29 13.31
C ILE A 101 -10.78 8.39 12.27
N PHE A 102 -11.12 8.03 11.02
CA PHE A 102 -11.33 9.02 9.96
C PHE A 102 -12.53 9.93 10.24
N TRP A 103 -13.59 9.39 10.84
CA TRP A 103 -14.80 10.13 11.19
C TRP A 103 -14.65 10.99 12.44
N SER A 104 -13.63 10.72 13.26
CA SER A 104 -13.35 11.46 14.50
C SER A 104 -12.45 12.68 14.33
N LEU A 105 -11.84 12.86 13.15
CA LEU A 105 -10.95 13.99 12.91
C LEU A 105 -11.72 15.28 12.66
N GLU A 106 -11.12 16.41 13.03
CA GLU A 106 -11.67 17.74 12.75
C GLU A 106 -11.29 18.26 11.35
N CYS A 107 -10.23 17.70 10.74
CA CYS A 107 -9.76 18.11 9.42
C CYS A 107 -9.08 16.96 8.67
N SER A 108 -8.95 17.13 7.36
CA SER A 108 -8.35 16.15 6.44
C SER A 108 -6.82 16.05 6.52
N THR A 109 -6.15 17.00 7.19
CA THR A 109 -4.68 17.13 7.17
C THR A 109 -3.93 15.83 7.53
N PRO A 110 -4.26 15.13 8.64
CA PRO A 110 -3.57 13.89 9.00
C PRO A 110 -3.75 12.78 7.96
N ILE A 111 -4.95 12.71 7.37
CA ILE A 111 -5.27 11.75 6.31
C ILE A 111 -4.52 12.08 5.04
N ARG A 112 -4.43 13.35 4.65
CA ARG A 112 -3.63 13.78 3.49
C ARG A 112 -2.16 13.41 3.64
N GLN A 113 -1.59 13.60 4.82
CA GLN A 113 -0.22 13.20 5.11
C GLN A 113 -0.02 11.68 5.02
N ALA A 114 -1.00 10.90 5.50
CA ALA A 114 -0.98 9.44 5.38
C ALA A 114 -1.11 8.97 3.92
N ILE A 115 -2.05 9.53 3.15
CA ILE A 115 -2.24 9.27 1.71
C ILE A 115 -0.94 9.58 0.96
N ASN A 116 -0.33 10.75 1.20
CA ASN A 116 0.91 11.14 0.55
C ASN A 116 2.07 10.19 0.91
N SER A 117 2.15 9.76 2.16
CA SER A 117 3.15 8.80 2.63
C SER A 117 2.97 7.44 1.95
N ALA A 118 1.73 6.93 1.90
CA ALA A 118 1.40 5.69 1.23
C ALA A 118 1.70 5.74 -0.28
N ALA A 119 1.35 6.85 -0.94
CA ALA A 119 1.65 7.08 -2.35
C ALA A 119 3.17 7.07 -2.63
N LYS A 120 3.98 7.68 -1.76
CA LYS A 120 5.45 7.67 -1.87
C LYS A 120 6.03 6.27 -1.67
N VAL A 121 5.55 5.53 -0.66
CA VAL A 121 5.97 4.14 -0.42
C VAL A 121 5.63 3.26 -1.61
N HIS A 122 4.42 3.40 -2.17
CA HIS A 122 4.01 2.64 -3.35
C HIS A 122 4.90 2.95 -4.56
N ARG A 123 5.13 4.22 -4.89
CA ARG A 123 6.02 4.63 -5.99
C ARG A 123 7.43 4.08 -5.79
N LEU A 124 7.97 4.14 -4.58
CA LEU A 124 9.30 3.58 -4.27
C LEU A 124 9.32 2.05 -4.46
N ALA A 125 8.29 1.34 -3.99
CA ALA A 125 8.18 -0.10 -4.18
C ALA A 125 8.17 -0.49 -5.67
N CYS A 126 7.44 0.25 -6.51
CA CYS A 126 7.44 0.04 -7.97
C CYS A 126 8.86 0.20 -8.55
N ILE A 127 9.56 1.29 -8.21
CA ILE A 127 10.93 1.55 -8.70
C ILE A 127 11.90 0.41 -8.29
N CYS A 128 11.81 -0.05 -7.03
CA CYS A 128 12.61 -1.15 -6.53
C CYS A 128 12.32 -2.45 -7.28
N TYR A 129 11.04 -2.75 -7.53
CA TYR A 129 10.63 -3.93 -8.27
C TYR A 129 11.11 -3.90 -9.71
N ASP A 130 10.95 -2.77 -10.41
CA ASP A 130 11.41 -2.60 -11.79
C ASP A 130 12.94 -2.79 -11.88
N SER A 131 13.67 -2.19 -10.94
CA SER A 131 15.13 -2.34 -10.85
C SER A 131 15.55 -3.79 -10.62
N PHE A 132 14.82 -4.50 -9.75
CA PHE A 132 15.06 -5.92 -9.51
C PHE A 132 14.84 -6.76 -10.77
N ILE A 133 13.71 -6.56 -11.47
CA ILE A 133 13.39 -7.27 -12.70
C ILE A 133 14.45 -7.01 -13.78
N GLU A 134 14.89 -5.77 -13.94
CA GLU A 134 15.95 -5.43 -14.90
C GLU A 134 17.29 -6.09 -14.54
N ASN A 135 17.63 -6.20 -13.26
CA ASN A 135 18.83 -6.91 -12.82
C ASN A 135 18.73 -8.41 -13.06
N VAL A 136 17.57 -9.02 -12.82
CA VAL A 136 17.32 -10.44 -13.10
C VAL A 136 17.46 -10.74 -14.60
N LYS A 137 16.92 -9.87 -15.48
CA LYS A 137 17.06 -10.02 -16.94
C LYS A 137 18.52 -9.92 -17.41
N LYS A 138 19.33 -9.08 -16.76
CA LYS A 138 20.76 -8.87 -17.09
C LYS A 138 21.66 -9.95 -16.51
N ALA A 139 21.24 -10.61 -15.42
CA ALA A 139 21.99 -11.69 -14.82
C ALA A 139 22.04 -12.89 -15.78
N LYS A 140 23.26 -13.30 -16.17
CA LYS A 140 23.44 -14.59 -16.84
C LYS A 140 23.09 -15.70 -15.85
N PRO A 141 22.33 -16.73 -16.24
CA PRO A 141 22.09 -17.88 -15.38
C PRO A 141 23.45 -18.45 -14.96
N ALA A 142 23.68 -18.61 -13.66
CA ALA A 142 24.80 -19.41 -13.19
C ALA A 142 24.55 -20.83 -13.72
N ARG A 143 25.36 -21.28 -14.70
CA ARG A 143 25.40 -22.70 -15.01
C ARG A 143 25.84 -23.38 -13.72
N PRO A 144 25.10 -24.39 -13.22
CA PRO A 144 25.67 -25.24 -12.20
C PRO A 144 26.95 -25.83 -12.81
N ASN A 145 28.10 -25.54 -12.20
CA ASN A 145 29.31 -26.28 -12.47
C ASN A 145 29.08 -27.68 -11.89
N VAL A 146 28.34 -28.52 -12.62
CA VAL A 146 28.48 -29.96 -12.46
C VAL A 146 29.85 -30.26 -13.04
N SER A 147 30.86 -30.35 -12.18
CA SER A 147 32.11 -30.98 -12.59
C SER A 147 31.74 -32.36 -13.13
N GLU A 148 32.07 -32.64 -14.39
CA GLU A 148 31.83 -33.93 -15.05
C GLU A 148 32.45 -35.13 -14.29
N ASN A 149 33.22 -34.87 -13.24
CA ASN A 149 33.78 -35.87 -12.34
C ASN A 149 32.79 -36.52 -11.35
N GLU A 150 31.55 -36.03 -11.20
CA GLU A 150 30.53 -36.70 -10.37
C GLU A 150 29.51 -37.53 -11.17
N ILE A 151 29.60 -37.54 -12.51
CA ILE A 151 28.75 -38.42 -13.34
C ILE A 151 29.36 -39.83 -13.47
N MET A 152 30.59 -40.05 -13.00
CA MET A 152 31.33 -41.30 -13.18
C MET A 152 31.45 -42.18 -11.91
N THR A 153 30.53 -42.08 -10.96
CA THR A 153 30.45 -43.00 -9.79
C THR A 153 29.04 -43.54 -9.52
N GLY A 154 28.17 -43.58 -10.54
CA GLY A 154 26.77 -44.03 -10.41
C GLY A 154 26.38 -45.29 -11.19
N PHE A 155 27.29 -45.96 -11.88
CA PHE A 155 27.00 -47.25 -12.53
C PHE A 155 27.64 -48.40 -11.76
N ALA A 156 27.00 -48.80 -10.66
CA ALA A 156 27.14 -50.16 -10.18
C ALA A 156 26.43 -51.09 -11.20
N PRO A 157 27.10 -52.10 -11.77
CA PRO A 157 26.44 -53.05 -12.63
C PRO A 157 25.40 -53.82 -11.83
N ILE A 158 24.16 -53.80 -12.30
CA ILE A 158 23.09 -54.67 -11.85
C ILE A 158 23.53 -56.08 -12.27
N HIS A 159 24.02 -56.88 -11.33
CA HIS A 159 24.22 -58.30 -11.57
C HIS A 159 22.85 -58.94 -11.84
N GLN A 160 22.71 -59.44 -13.07
CA GLN A 160 21.69 -60.41 -13.46
C GLN A 160 21.89 -61.73 -12.70
N CYS A 161 20.78 -62.42 -12.49
CA CYS A 161 20.55 -63.59 -11.65
C CYS A 161 21.43 -64.80 -11.95
N ASP A 162 21.62 -65.63 -10.91
CA ASP A 162 21.19 -67.04 -10.91
C ASP A 162 20.53 -67.35 -9.55
#